data_AF-H0FAE1-F1
#
_entry.id   AF-H0FAE1-F1
#
_cell.length_a   1.000
_cell.length_b   1.000
_cell.length_c   1.000
_cell.angle_alpha   90.00
_cell.angle_beta   90.00
_cell.angle_gamma   90.00
#
_symmetry.space_group_name_H-M   'P 1'
#
loop_
_entity.id
_entity.type
_entity.pdbx_description
1 polymer ?
#
loop_
_entity_poly.entity_id
_entity_poly.type
_entity_poly.pdbx_seq_one_letter_code
_entity_poly.pdbx_strand_id
1 'polypeptide(L)'
;MFATEPTDLNPNPMTSEQVAAVMAVYGAHDPDAAPPPDVPQVVSRFQGREAMHRTAHGDGTLFEAAEALLAQPDTPAWYRRAWDDLQEFRRDSEMLAAIAGMLGLSAAKIDALFILAGSIKA
;
A
#
# COMPACT_ATOMS: atom_id res chain seq x y z
N MET A 1 -18.09 -44.38 -52.25
CA MET A 1 -19.03 -43.50 -51.53
C MET A 1 -18.36 -43.14 -50.22
N PHE A 2 -17.78 -41.94 -50.14
CA PHE A 2 -16.98 -41.49 -49.00
C PHE A 2 -17.90 -41.11 -47.84
N ALA A 3 -17.75 -41.76 -46.69
CA ALA A 3 -18.33 -41.29 -45.44
C ALA A 3 -17.20 -40.65 -44.62
N THR A 4 -17.31 -39.35 -44.45
CA THR A 4 -16.40 -38.45 -43.73
C THR A 4 -16.44 -38.74 -42.23
N GLU A 5 -15.27 -38.91 -41.62
CA GLU A 5 -15.08 -38.85 -40.15
C GLU A 5 -15.51 -37.46 -39.62
N PRO A 6 -16.27 -37.38 -38.52
CA PRO A 6 -16.37 -36.13 -37.78
C PRO A 6 -15.09 -35.95 -36.97
N THR A 7 -14.25 -35.01 -37.41
CA THR A 7 -13.17 -34.43 -36.60
C THR A 7 -13.79 -33.78 -35.37
N ASP A 8 -13.80 -34.50 -34.24
CA ASP A 8 -14.13 -33.92 -32.94
C ASP A 8 -13.00 -32.95 -32.56
N LEU A 9 -13.26 -31.65 -32.74
CA LEU A 9 -12.40 -30.57 -32.29
C LEU A 9 -12.35 -30.57 -30.75
N ASN A 10 -11.38 -31.27 -30.17
CA ASN A 10 -10.54 -30.87 -29.04
C ASN A 10 -9.99 -32.11 -28.29
N PRO A 11 -8.76 -32.58 -28.59
CA PRO A 11 -8.25 -33.86 -28.09
C PRO A 11 -7.72 -33.81 -26.64
N ASN A 12 -7.85 -32.70 -25.91
CA ASN A 12 -7.25 -32.59 -24.58
C ASN A 12 -8.30 -32.26 -23.50
N PRO A 13 -8.93 -33.28 -22.86
CA PRO A 13 -9.73 -33.03 -21.68
C PRO A 13 -8.84 -32.47 -20.57
N MET A 14 -9.25 -31.36 -19.94
CA MET A 14 -8.49 -30.78 -18.83
C MET A 14 -8.26 -31.84 -17.75
N THR A 15 -7.02 -32.00 -17.34
CA THR A 15 -6.67 -32.89 -16.23
C THR A 15 -7.31 -32.38 -14.92
N SER A 16 -7.54 -33.27 -13.96
CA SER A 16 -8.08 -32.89 -12.65
C SER A 16 -7.22 -31.83 -11.93
N GLU A 17 -5.91 -31.85 -12.18
CA GLU A 17 -4.97 -30.85 -11.69
C GLU A 17 -5.19 -29.47 -12.34
N GLN A 18 -5.41 -29.44 -13.66
CA GLN A 18 -5.71 -28.19 -14.38
C GLN A 18 -7.09 -27.63 -14.00
N VAL A 19 -8.08 -28.49 -13.77
CA VAL A 19 -9.39 -28.07 -13.24
C VAL A 19 -9.23 -27.49 -11.83
N ALA A 20 -8.45 -28.13 -10.95
CA ALA A 20 -8.17 -27.61 -9.61
C ALA A 20 -7.44 -26.26 -9.66
N ALA A 21 -6.47 -26.09 -10.56
CA ALA A 21 -5.76 -24.84 -10.76
C ALA A 21 -6.70 -23.71 -11.24
N VAL A 22 -7.59 -24.00 -12.18
CA VAL A 22 -8.58 -23.01 -12.65
C VAL A 22 -9.58 -22.65 -11.55
N MET A 23 -10.06 -23.64 -10.78
CA MET A 23 -10.98 -23.38 -9.67
C MET A 23 -10.30 -22.61 -8.52
N ALA A 24 -8.99 -22.79 -8.32
CA ALA A 24 -8.21 -21.99 -7.37
C ALA A 24 -8.05 -20.54 -7.82
N VAL A 25 -7.80 -20.30 -9.12
CA VAL A 25 -7.77 -18.94 -9.70
C VAL A 25 -9.15 -18.28 -9.62
N TYR A 26 -10.21 -19.02 -9.92
CA TYR A 26 -11.58 -18.52 -9.84
C TYR A 26 -12.01 -18.21 -8.40
N GLY A 27 -11.69 -19.08 -7.44
CA GLY A 27 -11.96 -18.83 -6.01
C GLY A 27 -11.15 -17.67 -5.42
N ALA A 28 -9.99 -17.35 -6.00
CA ALA A 28 -9.21 -16.16 -5.65
C ALA A 28 -9.78 -14.87 -6.29
N HIS A 29 -10.69 -14.98 -7.26
CA HIS A 29 -11.44 -13.86 -7.83
C HIS A 29 -12.86 -13.92 -7.31
N ASP A 30 -13.05 -13.56 -6.04
CA ASP A 30 -14.38 -13.31 -5.48
C ASP A 30 -14.96 -12.05 -6.16
N PRO A 31 -15.95 -12.17 -7.06
CA PRO A 31 -16.53 -11.02 -7.77
C PRO A 31 -17.39 -10.15 -6.85
N ASP A 32 -17.75 -10.67 -5.67
CA ASP A 32 -18.55 -9.97 -4.65
C ASP A 32 -17.66 -9.32 -3.57
N ALA A 33 -16.33 -9.49 -3.66
CA ALA A 33 -15.40 -8.81 -2.77
C ALA A 33 -15.51 -7.28 -2.92
N ALA A 34 -15.58 -6.58 -1.78
CA ALA A 34 -15.59 -5.11 -1.79
C ALA A 34 -14.30 -4.58 -2.46
N PRO A 35 -14.38 -3.51 -3.27
CA PRO A 35 -13.20 -2.88 -3.85
C PRO A 35 -12.23 -2.46 -2.73
N PRO A 36 -10.90 -2.55 -2.98
CA PRO A 36 -9.93 -2.05 -2.02
C PRO A 36 -10.16 -0.55 -1.76
N PRO A 37 -9.92 -0.07 -0.53
CA PRO A 37 -10.10 1.34 -0.20
C PRO A 37 -9.14 2.20 -1.05
N ASP A 38 -9.66 3.33 -1.56
CA ASP A 38 -8.84 4.31 -2.26
C ASP A 38 -7.80 4.90 -1.30
N VAL A 39 -6.51 4.76 -1.64
CA VAL A 39 -5.39 5.34 -0.88
C VAL A 39 -5.12 6.75 -1.39
N PRO A 40 -5.30 7.80 -0.56
CA PRO A 40 -4.96 9.16 -0.96
C PRO A 40 -3.49 9.27 -1.37
N GLN A 41 -3.23 9.89 -2.52
CA GLN A 41 -1.85 10.13 -2.98
C GLN A 41 -1.22 11.38 -2.36
N VAL A 42 -2.07 12.32 -1.92
CA VAL A 42 -1.66 13.58 -1.29
C VAL A 42 -2.62 13.86 -0.14
N VAL A 43 -2.07 14.26 1.01
CA VAL A 43 -2.82 14.78 2.17
C VAL A 43 -2.16 16.06 2.68
N SER A 44 -2.91 16.95 3.30
CA SER A 44 -2.34 18.19 3.85
C SER A 44 -1.35 17.91 5.00
N ARG A 45 -0.46 18.86 5.30
CA ARG A 45 0.44 18.81 6.47
C ARG A 45 -0.30 18.47 7.76
N PHE A 46 -1.45 19.12 7.99
CA PHE A 46 -2.27 18.89 9.18
C PHE A 46 -2.74 17.44 9.25
N GLN A 47 -3.37 16.95 8.19
CA GLN A 47 -3.87 15.57 8.11
C GLN A 47 -2.76 14.54 8.29
N GLY A 48 -1.62 14.72 7.62
CA GLY A 48 -0.47 13.82 7.74
C GLY A 48 0.07 13.78 9.17
N ARG A 49 0.33 14.94 9.78
CA ARG A 49 0.84 15.01 11.16
C ARG A 49 -0.14 14.45 12.18
N GLU A 50 -1.43 14.77 12.06
CA GLU A 50 -2.46 14.22 12.95
C GLU A 50 -2.59 12.70 12.83
N ALA A 51 -2.53 12.15 11.62
CA ALA A 51 -2.54 10.70 11.44
C ALA A 51 -1.32 10.04 12.10
N MET A 52 -0.14 10.65 11.99
CA MET A 52 1.07 10.17 12.65
C MET A 52 0.98 10.26 14.18
N HIS A 53 0.40 11.33 14.73
CA HIS A 53 0.15 11.45 16.17
C HIS A 53 -0.83 10.38 16.68
N ARG A 54 -1.80 9.97 15.86
CA ARG A 54 -2.79 8.92 16.21
C ARG A 54 -2.26 7.50 15.99
N THR A 55 -1.10 7.35 15.35
CA THR A 55 -0.52 6.04 15.04
C THR A 55 0.52 5.69 16.09
N ALA A 56 0.28 4.63 16.88
CA ALA A 56 1.25 4.14 17.84
C ALA A 56 2.50 3.56 17.15
N HIS A 57 3.68 3.82 17.72
CA HIS A 57 4.96 3.31 17.26
C HIS A 57 5.94 3.13 18.43
N GLY A 58 6.26 1.89 18.78
CA GLY A 58 7.07 1.59 19.97
C GLY A 58 6.34 2.07 21.24
N ASP A 59 7.06 2.83 22.08
CA ASP A 59 6.53 3.40 23.34
C ASP A 59 5.81 4.75 23.15
N GLY A 60 5.72 5.26 21.93
CA GLY A 60 5.13 6.57 21.62
C GLY A 60 4.32 6.56 20.33
N THR A 61 4.31 7.70 19.65
CA THR A 61 3.62 7.92 18.38
C THR A 61 4.58 7.86 17.20
N LEU A 62 4.05 7.57 16.01
CA LEU A 62 4.83 7.59 14.78
C LEU A 62 5.39 9.00 14.49
N PHE A 63 4.66 10.04 14.91
CA PHE A 63 5.13 11.42 14.79
C PHE A 63 6.40 11.65 15.62
N GLU A 64 6.39 11.24 16.90
CA GLU A 64 7.55 11.37 17.78
C GLU A 64 8.75 10.56 17.28
N ALA A 65 8.52 9.37 16.73
CA ALA A 65 9.57 8.55 16.14
C ALA A 65 10.21 9.22 14.91
N ALA A 66 9.41 9.84 14.05
CA ALA A 66 9.91 10.59 12.89
C ALA A 66 10.70 11.84 13.31
N GLU A 67 10.22 12.60 14.29
CA GLU A 67 10.94 13.75 14.85
C GLU A 67 12.28 13.32 15.46
N ALA A 68 12.29 12.23 16.24
CA ALA A 68 13.51 11.70 16.84
C ALA A 68 14.53 11.25 15.78
N LEU A 69 14.08 10.64 14.69
CA LEU A 69 14.91 10.28 13.55
C LEU A 69 15.49 11.53 12.87
N LEU A 70 14.66 12.53 12.60
CA LEU A 70 15.07 13.80 12.00
C LEU A 70 16.00 14.61 12.91
N ALA A 71 15.97 14.38 14.22
CA ALA A 71 16.83 15.01 15.21
C ALA A 71 18.27 14.45 15.22
N GLN A 72 18.49 13.24 14.70
CA GLN A 72 19.79 12.58 14.72
C GLN A 72 20.87 13.37 13.95
N PRO A 73 22.13 13.39 14.42
CA PRO A 73 23.21 14.13 13.77
C PRO A 73 23.57 13.56 12.39
N ASP A 74 23.33 12.28 12.18
CA ASP A 74 23.64 11.58 10.92
C ASP A 74 22.53 11.76 9.86
N THR A 75 21.37 12.28 10.26
CA THR A 75 20.29 12.61 9.31
C THR A 75 20.67 13.88 8.54
N PRO A 76 20.66 13.87 7.19
CA PRO A 76 21.02 15.04 6.39
C PRO A 76 20.22 16.28 6.82
N ALA A 77 20.89 17.38 7.13
CA ALA A 77 20.25 18.59 7.68
C ALA A 77 19.12 19.15 6.80
N TRP A 78 19.17 18.90 5.49
CA TRP A 78 18.12 19.31 4.57
C TRP A 78 16.81 18.53 4.75
N TYR A 79 16.83 17.29 5.27
CA TYR A 79 15.60 16.53 5.58
C TYR A 79 14.77 17.25 6.65
N ARG A 80 15.42 17.77 7.70
CA ARG A 80 14.72 18.53 8.75
C ARG A 80 14.08 19.79 8.19
N ARG A 81 14.80 20.54 7.35
CA ARG A 81 14.25 21.73 6.68
C ARG A 81 13.07 21.36 5.77
N ALA A 82 13.21 20.31 4.95
CA ALA A 82 12.15 19.85 4.07
C ALA A 82 10.91 19.38 4.86
N TRP A 83 11.11 18.69 5.99
CA TRP A 83 10.05 18.31 6.92
C TRP A 83 9.33 19.53 7.52
N ASP A 84 10.08 20.56 7.92
CA ASP A 84 9.53 21.80 8.47
C ASP A 84 8.71 22.57 7.43
N ASP A 85 9.20 22.66 6.19
CA ASP A 85 8.58 23.41 5.10
C ASP A 85 7.42 22.67 4.40
N LEU A 86 7.30 21.35 4.62
CA LEU A 86 6.34 20.48 3.95
C LEU A 86 4.89 20.98 4.11
N GLN A 87 4.21 21.34 3.03
CA GLN A 87 2.78 21.70 3.06
C GLN A 87 1.85 20.52 2.82
N GLU A 88 2.35 19.49 2.13
CA GLU A 88 1.61 18.31 1.72
C GLU A 88 2.44 17.06 1.94
N PHE A 89 1.83 16.02 2.50
CA PHE A 89 2.40 14.68 2.51
C PHE A 89 2.01 14.01 1.20
N ARG A 90 3.00 13.67 0.38
CA ARG A 90 2.80 12.97 -0.88
C ARG A 90 3.32 11.56 -0.80
N ARG A 91 2.55 10.58 -1.28
CA ARG A 91 2.91 9.16 -1.24
C ARG A 91 4.13 8.83 -2.12
N ASP A 92 4.42 9.67 -3.11
CA ASP A 92 5.58 9.60 -4.00
C ASP A 92 6.82 10.35 -3.45
N SER A 93 6.77 10.92 -2.24
CA SER A 93 7.89 11.66 -1.66
C SER A 93 9.05 10.75 -1.27
N GLU A 94 10.22 10.97 -1.87
CA GLU A 94 11.46 10.25 -1.54
C GLU A 94 11.86 10.41 -0.07
N MET A 95 11.71 11.62 0.48
CA MET A 95 12.00 11.89 1.90
C MET A 95 11.08 11.07 2.82
N LEU A 96 9.77 11.08 2.56
CA LEU A 96 8.81 10.32 3.37
C LEU A 96 9.03 8.81 3.24
N ALA A 97 9.37 8.33 2.03
CA ALA A 97 9.72 6.94 1.80
C ALA A 97 10.98 6.52 2.58
N ALA A 98 12.02 7.36 2.62
CA ALA A 98 13.24 7.11 3.38
C ALA A 98 12.97 7.07 4.90
N ILE A 99 12.20 8.03 5.43
CA ILE A 99 11.78 8.05 6.84
C ILE A 99 10.98 6.79 7.19
N ALA A 100 10.00 6.43 6.35
CA ALA A 100 9.18 5.24 6.56
C ALA A 100 10.01 3.95 6.56
N GLY A 101 11.00 3.85 5.67
CA GLY A 101 11.94 2.72 5.62
C GLY A 101 12.79 2.59 6.88
N MET A 102 13.34 3.71 7.38
CA MET A 102 14.11 3.73 8.63
C MET A 102 13.26 3.38 9.86
N LEU A 103 11.98 3.74 9.85
CA LEU A 103 11.02 3.39 10.91
C LEU A 103 10.40 1.98 10.72
N GLY A 104 10.84 1.21 9.72
CA GLY A 104 10.35 -0.16 9.49
C GLY A 104 8.87 -0.23 9.13
N LEU A 105 8.32 0.81 8.50
CA LEU A 105 6.94 0.80 8.01
C LEU A 105 6.85 -0.01 6.72
N SER A 106 5.92 -0.97 6.69
CA SER A 106 5.56 -1.67 5.45
C SER A 106 4.70 -0.78 4.55
N ALA A 107 4.65 -1.09 3.26
CA ALA A 107 3.76 -0.41 2.30
C ALA A 107 2.31 -0.38 2.79
N ALA A 108 1.81 -1.49 3.35
CA ALA A 108 0.46 -1.57 3.92
C ALA A 108 0.25 -0.61 5.10
N LYS A 109 1.27 -0.38 5.96
CA LYS A 109 1.18 0.59 7.05
C LYS A 109 1.19 2.03 6.53
N ILE A 110 1.96 2.31 5.49
CA ILE A 110 1.96 3.61 4.81
C ILE A 110 0.58 3.88 4.21
N ASP A 111 -0.02 2.89 3.55
CA ASP A 111 -1.36 3.02 2.96
C ASP A 111 -2.42 3.27 4.03
N ALA A 112 -2.38 2.51 5.13
CA ALA A 112 -3.27 2.73 6.27
C ALA A 112 -3.11 4.14 6.86
N LEU A 113 -1.88 4.66 6.93
CA LEU A 113 -1.62 6.02 7.41
C LEU A 113 -2.22 7.08 6.48
N PHE A 114 -2.07 6.93 5.18
CA PHE A 114 -2.65 7.87 4.20
C PHE A 114 -4.18 7.81 4.17
N ILE A 115 -4.77 6.62 4.28
CA ILE A 115 -6.22 6.44 4.43
C ILE A 115 -6.72 7.15 5.70
N LEU A 116 -6.05 6.92 6.84
CA LEU A 116 -6.36 7.59 8.10
C LEU A 116 -6.27 9.11 7.94
N ALA A 117 -5.17 9.63 7.40
CA ALA A 117 -4.98 11.06 7.17
C ALA A 117 -6.09 11.66 6.31
N GLY A 118 -6.49 11.00 5.22
CA GLY A 118 -7.56 11.48 4.33
C GLY A 118 -8.93 11.59 5.00
N SER A 119 -9.17 10.81 6.06
CA SER A 119 -10.41 10.86 6.85
C SER A 119 -10.48 12.03 7.84
N ILE A 120 -9.34 12.65 8.17
CA ILE A 120 -9.26 13.71 9.18
C ILE A 120 -9.78 15.03 8.59
N LYS A 121 -10.67 15.68 9.33
CA LYS A 121 -11.25 17.00 9.05
C LYS A 121 -10.79 18.00 10.12
N ALA A 122 -10.56 19.24 9.72
CA ALA A 122 -10.24 20.37 10.61
C ALA A 122 -11.52 21.17 10.93
#